data_AF-A0A258BR50-F1
#
_entry.id   AF-A0A258BR50-F1
#
_cell.length_a   1.000
_cell.length_b   1.000
_cell.length_c   1.000
_cell.angle_alpha   90.00
_cell.angle_beta   90.00
_cell.angle_gamma   90.00
#
_symmetry.space_group_name_H-M   'P 1'
#
loop_
_entity.id
_entity.type
_entity.pdbx_description
1 polymer ?
#
loop_
_entity_poly.entity_id
_entity_poly.type
_entity_poly.pdbx_seq_one_letter_code
_entity_poly.pdbx_strand_id
1 'polypeptide(L)'
;MNLDHARFAAFLSARLCHDIVSPAATMSLSLEMLDSPGSAEEKEQSERMLREGAHGVTATLQFLRYAFGSMGLQMGTADVHQFKKLTDD
;
A
#
# COMPACT_ATOMS: atom_id res chain seq x y z
N MET A 1 25.69 4.51 -17.01
CA MET A 1 25.00 3.22 -16.91
C MET A 1 23.66 3.40 -17.61
N ASN A 2 23.45 2.78 -18.78
CA ASN A 2 22.21 2.97 -19.55
C ASN A 2 21.18 1.94 -19.06
N LEU A 3 20.04 2.41 -18.59
CA LEU A 3 18.96 1.55 -18.07
C LEU A 3 17.99 1.29 -19.22
N ASP A 4 17.96 0.07 -19.75
CA ASP A 4 16.97 -0.27 -20.76
C ASP A 4 15.55 -0.32 -20.15
N HIS A 5 14.54 -0.16 -21.00
CA HIS A 5 13.15 -0.03 -20.56
C HIS A 5 12.64 -1.27 -19.81
N ALA A 6 13.11 -2.47 -20.17
CA ALA A 6 12.70 -3.71 -19.52
C ALA A 6 13.29 -3.79 -18.10
N ARG A 7 14.55 -3.39 -17.92
CA ARG A 7 15.18 -3.30 -16.59
C ARG A 7 14.52 -2.26 -15.71
N PHE A 8 14.17 -1.10 -16.27
CA PHE A 8 13.41 -0.09 -15.52
C PHE A 8 12.05 -0.63 -15.06
N ALA A 9 11.30 -1.26 -15.96
CA ALA A 9 10.02 -1.87 -15.62
C ALA A 9 10.16 -2.95 -14.54
N ALA A 10 11.18 -3.79 -14.62
CA ALA A 10 11.44 -4.82 -13.61
C ALA A 10 11.73 -4.23 -12.23
N PHE A 11 12.56 -3.17 -12.15
CA PHE A 11 12.83 -2.50 -10.87
C PHE A 11 11.61 -1.78 -10.31
N LEU A 12 10.81 -1.14 -11.17
CA LEU A 12 9.56 -0.53 -10.75
C LEU A 12 8.62 -1.60 -10.19
N SER A 13 8.38 -2.70 -10.90
CA SER A 13 7.55 -3.82 -10.43
C SER A 13 8.04 -4.40 -9.10
N ALA A 14 9.36 -4.60 -8.94
CA ALA A 14 9.93 -5.09 -7.68
C ALA A 14 9.64 -4.14 -6.51
N ARG A 15 9.75 -2.82 -6.73
CA ARG A 15 9.43 -1.82 -5.71
C ARG A 15 7.94 -1.79 -5.37
N LEU A 16 7.06 -1.85 -6.38
CA LEU A 16 5.61 -1.93 -6.16
C LEU A 16 5.24 -3.15 -5.32
N CYS A 17 5.79 -4.33 -5.66
CA CYS A 17 5.57 -5.55 -4.89
C CYS A 17 6.07 -5.39 -3.45
N HIS A 18 7.30 -4.89 -3.26
CA HIS A 18 7.88 -4.69 -1.93
C HIS A 18 6.98 -3.82 -1.03
N ASP A 19 6.49 -2.70 -1.55
CA ASP A 19 5.73 -1.73 -0.75
C ASP A 19 4.32 -2.22 -0.40
N ILE A 20 3.70 -3.04 -1.25
CA ILE A 20 2.36 -3.59 -1.01
C ILE A 20 2.41 -4.85 -0.12
N VAL A 21 3.47 -5.65 -0.20
CA VAL A 21 3.58 -6.94 0.49
C VAL A 21 3.50 -6.78 2.01
N SER A 22 4.16 -5.77 2.58
CA SER A 22 4.20 -5.56 4.03
C SER A 22 2.80 -5.37 4.64
N PRO A 23 2.00 -4.37 4.23
CA PRO A 23 0.66 -4.19 4.79
C PRO A 23 -0.31 -5.34 4.45
N ALA A 24 -0.14 -6.00 3.29
CA ALA A 24 -0.94 -7.18 2.94
C ALA A 24 -0.62 -8.41 3.83
N ALA A 25 0.64 -8.58 4.22
CA ALA A 25 1.06 -9.63 5.15
C ALA A 25 0.46 -9.41 6.54
N THR A 26 0.41 -8.16 7.02
CA THR A 26 -0.26 -7.81 8.27
C THR A 26 -1.72 -8.25 8.28
N MET A 27 -2.47 -7.98 7.19
CA MET A 27 -3.87 -8.40 7.08
C MET A 27 -4.03 -9.92 7.16
N SER A 28 -3.16 -10.66 6.47
CA SER A 28 -3.19 -12.13 6.45
C SER A 28 -2.93 -12.70 7.84
N LEU A 29 -1.90 -12.18 8.52
CA LEU A 29 -1.59 -12.56 9.89
C LEU A 29 -2.74 -12.23 10.85
N SER A 30 -3.36 -11.07 10.72
CA SER A 30 -4.50 -10.68 11.57
C SER A 30 -5.70 -11.63 11.41
N LEU A 31 -5.96 -12.10 10.19
CA LEU A 31 -7.01 -13.10 9.94
C LEU A 31 -6.68 -14.44 10.61
N GLU A 32 -5.44 -14.92 10.49
CA GLU A 32 -4.97 -16.14 11.17
C GLU A 32 -5.11 -16.03 12.70
N MET A 33 -4.83 -14.85 13.26
CA MET A 33 -4.99 -14.58 14.70
C MET A 33 -6.46 -14.53 15.13
N LEU A 34 -7.36 -14.01 14.29
CA LEU A 34 -8.81 -13.99 14.56
C LEU A 34 -9.43 -15.40 14.56
N ASP A 35 -8.93 -16.28 13.71
CA ASP A 35 -9.35 -17.67 13.61
C ASP A 35 -8.79 -18.54 14.75
N SER A 36 -7.75 -18.07 15.43
CA SER A 36 -7.12 -18.76 16.55
C SER A 36 -7.90 -18.55 17.86
N PRO A 37 -7.90 -19.54 18.79
CA PRO A 37 -8.42 -19.34 20.14
C PRO A 37 -7.65 -18.23 20.85
N GLY A 38 -8.37 -17.29 21.46
CA GLY A 38 -7.77 -16.16 22.16
C GLY A 38 -8.81 -15.44 23.04
N SER A 39 -8.30 -14.62 23.94
CA SER A 39 -9.07 -13.70 24.77
C SER A 39 -9.79 -12.64 23.92
N ALA A 40 -10.76 -11.96 24.53
CA ALA A 40 -11.45 -10.85 23.86
C ALA A 40 -10.48 -9.72 23.45
N GLU A 41 -9.46 -9.46 24.27
CA GLU A 41 -8.45 -8.43 24.01
C GLU A 41 -7.53 -8.79 22.84
N GLU A 42 -7.13 -10.06 22.71
CA GLU A 42 -6.33 -10.56 21.58
C GLU A 42 -7.12 -10.48 20.26
N LYS A 43 -8.42 -10.78 20.30
CA LYS A 43 -9.31 -10.62 19.14
C LYS A 43 -9.45 -9.16 18.74
N GLU A 44 -9.67 -8.27 19.71
CA GLU A 44 -9.75 -6.83 19.46
C GLU A 44 -8.46 -6.27 18.85
N GLN A 45 -7.29 -6.70 19.36
CA GLN A 45 -6.00 -6.34 18.79
C GLN A 45 -5.85 -6.84 17.35
N SER A 46 -6.28 -8.07 17.07
CA SER A 46 -6.23 -8.64 15.71
C SER A 46 -7.13 -7.86 14.75
N GLU A 47 -8.33 -7.45 15.19
CA GLU A 47 -9.21 -6.58 14.40
C GLU A 47 -8.57 -5.21 14.13
N ARG A 48 -7.89 -4.61 15.12
CA ARG A 48 -7.16 -3.35 14.92
C ARG A 48 -6.06 -3.50 13.87
N MET A 49 -5.24 -4.54 13.99
CA MET A 49 -4.16 -4.83 13.02
C MET A 49 -4.70 -5.08 11.61
N LEU A 50 -5.85 -5.76 11.48
CA LEU A 50 -6.49 -5.97 10.19
C LEU A 50 -6.91 -4.64 9.55
N ARG A 51 -7.49 -3.72 10.35
CA ARG A 51 -7.86 -2.38 9.88
C ARG A 51 -6.63 -1.58 9.49
N GLU A 52 -5.58 -1.58 10.30
CA GLU A 52 -4.31 -0.92 10.00
C GLU A 52 -3.69 -1.43 8.69
N GLY A 53 -3.66 -2.75 8.49
CA GLY A 53 -3.19 -3.36 7.23
C GLY A 53 -4.03 -2.92 6.02
N ALA A 54 -5.36 -2.90 6.16
CA ALA A 54 -6.26 -2.46 5.09
C ALA A 54 -6.07 -0.97 4.74
N HIS A 55 -5.91 -0.11 5.76
CA HIS A 55 -5.56 1.29 5.58
C HIS A 55 -4.19 1.44 4.89
N GLY A 56 -3.19 0.68 5.32
CA GLY A 56 -1.84 0.69 4.74
C GLY A 56 -1.81 0.29 3.27
N VAL A 57 -2.53 -0.77 2.88
CA VAL A 57 -2.67 -1.19 1.47
C VAL A 57 -3.35 -0.09 0.66
N THR A 58 -4.44 0.48 1.18
CA THR A 58 -5.21 1.51 0.48
C THR A 58 -4.38 2.77 0.24
N ALA A 59 -3.73 3.30 1.28
CA ALA A 59 -2.87 4.48 1.19
C ALA A 59 -1.70 4.25 0.21
N THR A 60 -1.07 3.08 0.30
CA THR A 60 0.03 2.69 -0.61
C THR A 60 -0.47 2.64 -2.05
N LEU A 61 -1.59 1.98 -2.34
CA LEU A 61 -2.13 1.89 -3.69
C LEU A 61 -2.56 3.25 -4.25
N GLN A 62 -3.14 4.12 -3.42
CA GLN A 62 -3.50 5.48 -3.83
C GLN A 62 -2.26 6.29 -4.21
N PHE A 63 -1.21 6.24 -3.38
CA PHE A 63 0.07 6.88 -3.68
C PHE A 63 0.69 6.33 -4.97
N LEU A 64 0.80 5.00 -5.10
CA LEU A 64 1.40 4.36 -6.27
C LEU A 64 0.63 4.68 -7.56
N ARG A 65 -0.71 4.69 -7.49
CA ARG A 65 -1.56 5.08 -8.62
C ARG A 65 -1.32 6.53 -9.04
N TYR A 66 -1.12 7.43 -8.09
CA TYR A 66 -0.82 8.83 -8.40
C TYR A 66 0.60 8.99 -8.97
N ALA A 67 1.60 8.38 -8.32
CA ALA A 67 3.01 8.54 -8.66
C ALA A 67 3.42 7.84 -9.97
N PHE A 68 2.87 6.66 -10.23
CA PHE A 68 3.27 5.81 -11.36
C PHE A 68 2.14 5.54 -12.36
N GLY A 69 0.90 5.93 -12.04
CA GLY A 69 -0.23 5.80 -12.97
C GLY A 69 -0.29 6.94 -13.99
N SER A 70 -1.10 6.73 -15.04
CA SER A 70 -1.22 7.66 -16.17
C SER A 70 -1.64 9.09 -15.80
N MET A 71 -2.34 9.27 -14.67
CA MET A 71 -2.76 10.61 -14.20
C MET A 71 -1.59 11.48 -13.74
N GLY A 72 -0.51 10.88 -13.21
CA GLY A 72 0.72 11.60 -12.85
C GLY A 72 1.64 11.86 -14.04
N LEU A 73 1.42 11.14 -15.16
CA LEU A 73 2.25 11.23 -16.37
C LEU A 73 1.72 12.23 -17.40
N GLN A 74 0.49 12.77 -17.23
CA GLN A 74 0.01 13.89 -18.03
C GLN A 74 0.52 15.22 -17.45
N MET A 75 1.36 15.90 -18.23
CA MET A 75 1.84 17.25 -17.91
C MET A 75 0.64 18.20 -17.74
N GLY A 76 0.46 18.75 -16.53
CA GLY A 76 -0.60 19.72 -16.21
C GLY A 76 -1.86 19.15 -15.56
N THR A 77 -1.98 17.83 -15.35
CA THR A 77 -3.15 17.20 -14.68
C THR A 77 -2.85 16.60 -13.31
N ALA A 78 -1.58 16.58 -12.89
CA ALA A 78 -1.19 16.16 -11.55
C ALA A 78 -1.63 17.24 -10.55
N ASP A 79 -2.86 17.11 -10.02
CA ASP A 79 -3.41 18.04 -9.05
C ASP A 79 -2.73 17.86 -7.68
N VAL A 80 -1.90 18.84 -7.33
CA VAL A 80 -1.20 18.94 -6.03
C VAL A 80 -2.15 18.94 -4.83
N HIS A 81 -3.43 19.30 -5.00
CA HIS A 81 -4.43 19.19 -3.92
C HIS A 81 -4.79 17.76 -3.55
N GLN A 82 -4.72 16.80 -4.49
CA GLN A 82 -4.93 15.39 -4.15
C GLN A 82 -3.78 14.84 -3.29
N PHE A 83 -2.57 15.38 -3.46
CA PHE A 83 -1.42 14.97 -2.67
C PHE A 83 -1.52 15.42 -1.21
N LYS A 84 -2.02 16.64 -0.95
CA LYS A 84 -2.26 17.13 0.42
C LYS A 84 -3.24 16.24 1.20
N LYS A 85 -4.31 15.78 0.55
CA LYS A 85 -5.28 14.87 1.18
C LYS A 85 -4.68 13.51 1.56
N LEU A 86 -3.63 13.07 0.88
CA LEU A 86 -2.93 11.81 1.20
C LEU A 86 -1.90 11.97 2.32
N THR A 87 -1.50 13.20 2.65
CA THR A 87 -0.50 13.50 3.69
C THR A 87 -1.11 14.04 4.99
N ASP A 88 -2.38 14.45 4.95
CA ASP A 88 -3.07 15.12 6.05
C ASP A 88 -3.98 14.17 6.87
N ASP A 89 -4.10 12.89 6.50
CA ASP A 89 -4.78 11.79 7.23
C ASP A 89 -3.75 10.85 7.91
#